data_AF-A0A4R0DIJ0-F1
#
_entry.id   AF-A0A4R0DIJ0-F1
#
_cell.length_a   1.000
_cell.length_b   1.000
_cell.length_c   1.000
_cell.angle_alpha   90.00
_cell.angle_beta   90.00
_cell.angle_gamma   90.00
#
_symmetry.space_group_name_H-M   'P 1'
#
loop_
_entity.id
_entity.type
_entity.pdbx_description
1 polymer ?
#
loop_
_entity_poly.entity_id
_entity_poly.type
_entity_poly.pdbx_seq_one_letter_code
_entity_poly.pdbx_strand_id
1 'polypeptide(L)'
;MSLNFNLYTNKAFGCMVLLSALACSSSYAYQPLCSNQSHPNYCKTQYKTQVDQINQLYFTSNLVTNAPLRLLQDTQHMWHSRLKQCKNKNCFEQQFNLRAEDLNAYSALNQSLTQHFIKYHHGKIAQPQTYLQIHQLDQNKMKIEGWMYRNPNASLDKLSFAFLAYLNNTDKTKVTNNETTCQYQFNYQKTLLVVTSTNHVAKQNCQRFTGIYRLYD
;
A
#
# COMPACT_ATOMS: atom_id res chain seq x y z
N MET A 1 -44.17 -39.60 30.71
CA MET A 1 -43.86 -38.18 30.45
C MET A 1 -43.42 -38.04 29.00
N SER A 2 -44.29 -37.54 28.13
CA SER A 2 -43.99 -37.27 26.73
C SER A 2 -43.20 -35.95 26.63
N LEU A 3 -41.96 -36.03 26.16
CA LEU A 3 -41.17 -34.87 25.77
C LEU A 3 -41.79 -34.27 24.49
N ASN A 4 -42.68 -33.30 24.67
CA ASN A 4 -43.16 -32.44 23.60
C ASN A 4 -42.02 -31.48 23.19
N PHE A 5 -41.19 -31.93 22.24
CA PHE A 5 -40.23 -31.04 21.60
C PHE A 5 -40.99 -30.05 20.72
N ASN A 6 -41.11 -28.83 21.24
CA ASN A 6 -41.82 -27.73 20.62
C ASN A 6 -41.15 -27.36 19.27
N LEU A 7 -41.84 -27.62 18.15
CA LEU A 7 -41.35 -27.36 16.79
C LEU A 7 -41.06 -25.87 16.51
N TYR A 8 -41.59 -24.96 17.35
CA TYR A 8 -41.38 -23.52 17.21
C TYR A 8 -39.98 -23.06 17.63
N THR A 9 -39.37 -23.67 18.65
CA THR A 9 -38.02 -23.31 19.12
C THR A 9 -36.93 -23.70 18.13
N ASN A 10 -37.12 -24.78 17.37
CA ASN A 10 -36.17 -25.20 16.32
C ASN A 10 -36.13 -24.26 15.11
N LYS A 11 -37.27 -23.64 14.74
CA LYS A 11 -37.31 -22.65 13.64
C LYS A 11 -36.60 -21.34 14.02
N ALA A 12 -36.78 -20.87 15.25
CA ALA A 12 -36.12 -19.66 15.75
C ALA A 12 -34.60 -19.84 15.85
N PHE A 13 -34.14 -21.02 16.28
CA PHE A 13 -32.71 -21.35 16.31
C PHE A 13 -32.10 -21.44 14.91
N GLY A 14 -32.80 -22.06 13.95
CA GLY A 14 -32.39 -22.11 12.54
C GLY A 14 -32.25 -20.72 11.89
N CYS A 15 -33.18 -19.80 12.18
CA CYS A 15 -33.10 -18.42 11.70
C CYS A 15 -31.91 -17.65 12.29
N MET A 16 -31.61 -17.82 13.59
CA MET A 16 -30.44 -17.17 14.22
C MET A 16 -29.11 -17.67 13.64
N VAL A 17 -28.99 -18.97 13.34
CA VAL A 17 -27.78 -19.53 12.71
C VAL A 17 -27.61 -18.99 11.27
N LEU A 18 -28.67 -18.90 10.48
CA LEU A 18 -28.61 -18.35 9.12
C LEU A 18 -28.27 -16.85 9.10
N LEU A 19 -28.78 -16.06 10.06
CA LEU A 19 -28.40 -14.65 10.23
C LEU A 19 -26.94 -14.49 10.67
N SER A 20 -26.41 -15.39 11.50
CA SER A 20 -25.00 -15.36 11.92
C SER A 20 -24.03 -15.67 10.77
N ALA A 21 -24.41 -16.55 9.83
CA ALA A 21 -23.60 -16.86 8.65
C ALA A 21 -23.51 -15.69 7.65
N LEU A 22 -24.52 -14.81 7.62
CA LEU A 22 -24.53 -13.59 6.80
C LEU A 22 -23.77 -12.42 7.44
N ALA A 23 -23.48 -12.50 8.75
CA ALA A 23 -22.68 -11.51 9.48
C ALA A 23 -21.17 -11.82 9.46
N CYS A 24 -20.76 -12.99 8.96
CA CYS A 24 -19.36 -13.30 8.73
C CYS A 24 -18.82 -12.40 7.62
N SER A 25 -18.12 -11.34 8.02
CA SER A 25 -17.28 -10.56 7.11
C SER A 25 -16.34 -11.54 6.43
N SER A 26 -16.22 -11.48 5.10
CA SER A 26 -15.23 -12.28 4.37
C SER A 26 -13.86 -12.00 4.95
N SER A 27 -13.31 -12.94 5.71
CA SER A 27 -11.93 -12.89 6.16
C SER A 27 -11.07 -12.98 4.90
N TYR A 28 -10.35 -11.91 4.56
CA TYR A 28 -9.38 -11.95 3.47
C TYR A 28 -8.21 -12.84 3.93
N ALA A 29 -8.32 -14.13 3.66
CA ALA A 29 -7.23 -15.06 3.85
C ALA A 29 -6.07 -14.68 2.92
N TYR A 30 -4.85 -14.83 3.43
CA TYR A 30 -3.64 -14.71 2.64
C TYR A 30 -3.75 -15.59 1.39
N GLN A 31 -3.71 -14.97 0.21
CA GLN A 31 -3.72 -15.68 -1.05
C GLN A 31 -2.32 -15.58 -1.68
N PRO A 32 -1.58 -16.70 -1.80
CA PRO A 32 -0.27 -16.70 -2.45
C PRO A 32 -0.37 -16.14 -3.87
N LEU A 33 0.66 -15.40 -4.29
CA LEU A 33 0.86 -15.07 -5.68
C LEU A 33 0.84 -16.36 -6.51
N CYS A 34 0.05 -16.35 -7.59
CA CYS A 34 -0.15 -17.48 -8.50
C CYS A 34 -0.96 -18.67 -7.95
N SER A 35 -1.76 -18.50 -6.90
CA SER A 35 -2.63 -19.58 -6.38
C SER A 35 -3.87 -19.89 -7.25
N ASN A 36 -4.25 -19.00 -8.20
CA ASN A 36 -5.41 -19.18 -9.07
C ASN A 36 -5.00 -19.55 -10.51
N GLN A 37 -5.88 -20.31 -11.19
CA GLN A 37 -5.63 -20.99 -12.47
C GLN A 37 -5.53 -20.10 -13.71
N SER A 38 -5.90 -18.82 -13.65
CA SER A 38 -5.48 -17.89 -14.70
C SER A 38 -4.01 -17.60 -14.42
N HIS A 39 -3.11 -18.18 -15.21
CA HIS A 39 -1.67 -18.10 -15.00
C HIS A 39 -1.05 -16.97 -15.85
N PRO A 40 -0.92 -15.75 -15.30
CA PRO A 40 -0.09 -14.71 -15.88
C PRO A 40 1.30 -15.22 -16.23
N ASN A 41 1.98 -14.52 -17.15
CA ASN A 41 3.34 -14.88 -17.57
C ASN A 41 4.34 -15.00 -16.40
N TYR A 42 4.14 -14.25 -15.32
CA TYR A 42 4.96 -14.30 -14.10
C TYR A 42 4.71 -15.53 -13.21
N CYS A 43 3.70 -16.36 -13.51
CA CYS A 43 3.41 -17.61 -12.82
C CYS A 43 4.03 -18.84 -13.51
N LYS A 44 4.75 -18.64 -14.61
CA LYS A 44 5.46 -19.70 -15.32
C LYS A 44 6.67 -20.19 -14.52
N THR A 45 7.11 -21.42 -14.79
CA THR A 45 8.22 -22.10 -14.10
C THR A 45 9.50 -21.27 -14.02
N GLN A 46 9.81 -20.48 -15.06
CA GLN A 46 11.00 -19.61 -15.09
C GLN A 46 11.05 -18.54 -13.98
N TYR A 47 9.93 -18.22 -13.34
CA TYR A 47 9.84 -17.26 -12.23
C TYR A 47 9.48 -17.91 -10.89
N LYS A 48 9.44 -19.25 -10.83
CA LYS A 48 8.97 -19.97 -9.65
C LYS A 48 9.73 -19.58 -8.39
N THR A 49 11.05 -19.48 -8.47
CA THR A 49 11.90 -19.08 -7.33
C THR A 49 11.54 -17.70 -6.80
N GLN A 50 11.37 -16.72 -7.70
CA GLN A 50 11.01 -15.35 -7.33
C GLN A 50 9.58 -15.28 -6.76
N VAL A 51 8.65 -16.03 -7.33
CA VAL A 51 7.26 -16.11 -6.82
C VAL A 51 7.24 -16.73 -5.42
N ASP A 52 7.95 -17.84 -5.22
CA ASP A 52 8.04 -18.52 -3.92
C ASP A 52 8.69 -17.60 -2.88
N GLN A 53 9.74 -16.88 -3.26
CA GLN A 53 10.40 -15.88 -2.40
C GLN A 53 9.44 -14.75 -2.01
N ILE A 54 8.72 -14.15 -2.96
CA ILE A 54 7.74 -13.09 -2.65
C ILE A 54 6.64 -13.61 -1.74
N ASN A 55 6.14 -14.82 -1.97
CA ASN A 55 5.14 -15.44 -1.12
C ASN A 55 5.65 -15.59 0.31
N GLN A 56 6.87 -16.12 0.48
CA GLN A 56 7.48 -16.26 1.80
C GLN A 56 7.68 -14.90 2.48
N LEU A 57 8.26 -13.92 1.77
CA LEU A 57 8.49 -12.58 2.32
C LEU A 57 7.18 -11.89 2.71
N TYR A 58 6.13 -12.00 1.88
CA TYR A 58 4.84 -11.40 2.16
C TYR A 58 4.17 -12.07 3.36
N PHE A 59 4.22 -13.40 3.44
CA PHE A 59 3.73 -14.15 4.60
C PHE A 59 4.45 -13.72 5.88
N THR A 60 5.78 -13.75 5.89
CA THR A 60 6.59 -13.34 7.04
C THR A 60 6.30 -11.90 7.43
N SER A 61 6.21 -10.97 6.47
CA SER A 61 5.90 -9.57 6.74
C SER A 61 4.56 -9.41 7.46
N ASN A 62 3.52 -10.18 7.07
CA ASN A 62 2.23 -10.14 7.76
C ASN A 62 2.28 -10.66 9.21
N LEU A 63 3.29 -11.48 9.55
CA LEU A 63 3.44 -12.03 10.90
C LEU A 63 4.26 -11.12 11.82
N VAL A 64 5.28 -10.45 11.27
CA VAL A 64 6.31 -9.77 12.09
C VAL A 64 6.33 -8.25 11.93
N THR A 65 5.60 -7.68 10.97
CA THR A 65 5.64 -6.24 10.76
C THR A 65 5.00 -5.49 11.92
N ASN A 66 5.53 -4.29 12.20
CA ASN A 66 4.90 -3.29 13.05
C ASN A 66 4.15 -2.23 12.24
N ALA A 67 4.06 -2.35 10.90
CA ALA A 67 3.20 -1.51 10.08
C ALA A 67 1.74 -2.02 10.11
N PRO A 68 0.76 -1.15 9.79
CA PRO A 68 -0.64 -1.57 9.67
C PRO A 68 -0.82 -2.68 8.64
N LEU A 69 -1.49 -3.77 8.99
CA LEU A 69 -1.69 -4.91 8.07
C LEU A 69 -2.41 -4.52 6.77
N ARG A 70 -3.34 -3.55 6.86
CA ARG A 70 -4.04 -3.02 5.70
C ARG A 70 -3.09 -2.35 4.70
N LEU A 71 -2.01 -1.74 5.18
CA LEU A 71 -0.98 -1.16 4.32
C LEU A 71 -0.27 -2.25 3.51
N LEU A 72 0.11 -3.35 4.16
CA LEU A 72 0.72 -4.49 3.47
C LEU A 72 -0.19 -5.04 2.38
N GLN A 73 -1.49 -5.16 2.65
CA GLN A 73 -2.50 -5.63 1.70
C GLN A 73 -2.67 -4.66 0.52
N ASP A 74 -2.90 -3.38 0.79
CA ASP A 74 -3.14 -2.39 -0.26
C ASP A 74 -1.87 -2.16 -1.11
N THR A 75 -0.67 -2.16 -0.51
CA THR A 75 0.59 -2.10 -1.27
C THR A 75 0.87 -3.37 -2.07
N GLN A 76 0.46 -4.55 -1.58
CA GLN A 76 0.52 -5.79 -2.34
C GLN A 76 -0.38 -5.71 -3.59
N HIS A 77 -1.61 -5.22 -3.44
CA HIS A 77 -2.51 -4.99 -4.58
C HIS A 77 -1.95 -3.96 -5.56
N MET A 78 -1.36 -2.88 -5.05
CA MET A 78 -0.72 -1.87 -5.89
C MET A 78 0.41 -2.47 -6.71
N TRP A 79 1.32 -3.21 -6.07
CA TRP A 79 2.41 -3.91 -6.74
C TRP A 79 1.92 -4.94 -7.75
N HIS A 80 0.92 -5.75 -7.39
CA HIS A 80 0.35 -6.75 -8.30
C HIS A 80 -0.22 -6.12 -9.57
N SER A 81 -0.88 -4.97 -9.45
CA SER A 81 -1.36 -4.19 -10.59
C SER A 81 -0.23 -3.74 -11.52
N ARG A 82 0.95 -3.41 -10.98
CA ARG A 82 2.14 -3.07 -11.78
C ARG A 82 2.77 -4.30 -12.41
N LEU A 83 2.91 -5.39 -11.66
CA LEU A 83 3.43 -6.66 -12.17
C LEU A 83 2.64 -7.17 -13.39
N LYS A 84 1.31 -7.03 -13.38
CA LYS A 84 0.43 -7.36 -14.52
C LYS A 84 0.71 -6.55 -15.79
N GLN A 85 1.29 -5.35 -15.67
CA GLN A 85 1.60 -4.49 -16.80
C GLN A 85 2.97 -4.77 -17.42
N CYS A 86 3.77 -5.68 -16.86
CA CYS A 86 5.07 -6.05 -17.39
C CYS A 86 4.97 -6.82 -18.72
N LYS A 87 5.82 -6.44 -19.68
CA LYS A 87 5.86 -6.96 -21.05
C LYS A 87 7.10 -7.82 -21.34
N ASN A 88 8.14 -7.71 -20.53
CA ASN A 88 9.43 -8.38 -20.76
C ASN A 88 10.03 -8.92 -19.45
N LYS A 89 11.04 -9.78 -19.59
CA LYS A 89 11.72 -10.44 -18.47
C LYS A 89 12.33 -9.44 -17.50
N ASN A 90 13.00 -8.40 -17.99
CA ASN A 90 13.63 -7.38 -17.17
C ASN A 90 12.61 -6.65 -16.27
N CYS A 91 11.42 -6.32 -16.79
CA CYS A 91 10.34 -5.73 -16.00
C CYS A 91 9.93 -6.65 -14.84
N PHE A 92 9.73 -7.95 -15.10
CA PHE A 92 9.36 -8.90 -14.06
C PHE A 92 10.44 -8.99 -12.98
N GLU A 93 11.70 -9.14 -13.36
CA GLU A 93 12.83 -9.22 -12.42
C GLU A 93 12.95 -7.95 -11.58
N GLN A 94 12.84 -6.77 -12.19
CA GLN A 94 12.83 -5.50 -11.47
C GLN A 94 11.66 -5.41 -10.48
N GLN A 95 10.44 -5.78 -10.88
CA GLN A 95 9.29 -5.74 -9.97
C GLN A 95 9.42 -6.75 -8.83
N PHE A 96 10.00 -7.93 -9.04
CA PHE A 96 10.27 -8.89 -7.97
C PHE A 96 11.31 -8.35 -6.98
N ASN A 97 12.43 -7.81 -7.47
CA ASN A 97 13.47 -7.25 -6.61
C ASN A 97 12.94 -6.10 -5.75
N LEU A 98 12.26 -5.13 -6.37
CA LEU A 98 11.66 -3.99 -5.65
C LEU A 98 10.66 -4.45 -4.58
N ARG A 99 9.84 -5.47 -4.88
CA ARG A 99 8.88 -5.97 -3.88
C ARG A 99 9.56 -6.72 -2.76
N ALA A 100 10.62 -7.46 -3.04
CA ALA A 100 11.39 -8.12 -2.00
C ALA A 100 12.01 -7.08 -1.05
N GLU A 101 12.58 -6.00 -1.58
CA GLU A 101 13.10 -4.87 -0.80
C GLU A 101 12.02 -4.21 0.06
N ASP A 102 10.86 -3.88 -0.53
CA ASP A 102 9.71 -3.31 0.21
C ASP A 102 9.29 -4.20 1.40
N LEU A 103 9.13 -5.51 1.16
CA LEU A 103 8.69 -6.47 2.18
C LEU A 103 9.72 -6.65 3.29
N ASN A 104 11.00 -6.70 2.94
CA ASN A 104 12.07 -6.71 3.91
C ASN A 104 12.07 -5.42 4.75
N ALA A 105 11.84 -4.26 4.15
CA ALA A 105 11.75 -2.98 4.87
C ALA A 105 10.58 -2.96 5.86
N TYR A 106 9.41 -3.51 5.50
CA TYR A 106 8.28 -3.65 6.43
C TYR A 106 8.58 -4.60 7.60
N SER A 107 9.43 -5.60 7.39
CA SER A 107 9.78 -6.58 8.42
C SER A 107 10.94 -6.13 9.33
N ALA A 108 11.85 -5.29 8.82
CA ALA A 108 13.07 -4.90 9.52
C ALA A 108 12.97 -3.57 10.30
N LEU A 109 12.07 -2.67 9.90
CA LEU A 109 12.00 -1.31 10.46
C LEU A 109 10.94 -1.22 11.56
N ASN A 110 11.25 -0.47 12.62
CA ASN A 110 10.23 -0.04 13.57
C ASN A 110 9.35 1.05 12.93
N GLN A 111 8.23 0.64 12.38
CA GLN A 111 7.28 1.53 11.68
C GLN A 111 6.45 2.39 12.64
N SER A 112 6.64 2.28 13.96
CA SER A 112 5.88 3.06 14.94
C SER A 112 6.04 4.58 14.81
N LEU A 113 7.14 5.04 14.20
CA LEU A 113 7.42 6.47 13.94
C LEU A 113 7.21 6.86 12.47
N THR A 114 6.64 5.96 11.65
CA THR A 114 6.36 6.20 10.24
C THR A 114 4.84 6.26 10.04
N GLN A 115 4.37 7.38 9.53
CA GLN A 115 3.00 7.47 9.03
C GLN A 115 2.97 7.14 7.54
N HIS A 116 2.03 6.29 7.16
CA HIS A 116 1.90 5.78 5.80
C HIS A 116 0.67 6.36 5.12
N PHE A 117 0.87 6.95 3.94
CA PHE A 117 -0.16 7.68 3.22
C PHE A 117 -0.25 7.21 1.77
N ILE A 118 -1.40 6.65 1.38
CA ILE A 118 -1.68 6.32 -0.03
C ILE A 118 -2.68 7.34 -0.59
N LYS A 119 -2.45 7.79 -1.82
CA LYS A 119 -3.32 8.76 -2.50
C LYS A 119 -4.65 8.12 -2.89
N TYR A 120 -5.75 8.80 -2.61
CA TYR A 120 -7.10 8.38 -2.97
C TYR A 120 -7.81 9.40 -3.87
N HIS A 121 -8.70 8.88 -4.70
CA HIS A 121 -9.63 9.67 -5.50
C HIS A 121 -10.96 8.92 -5.57
N HIS A 122 -12.06 9.58 -5.19
CA HIS A 122 -13.40 8.99 -5.13
C HIS A 122 -13.48 7.62 -4.42
N GLY A 123 -12.86 7.52 -3.24
CA GLY A 123 -12.91 6.32 -2.40
C GLY A 123 -12.04 5.14 -2.87
N LYS A 124 -11.27 5.31 -3.94
CA LYS A 124 -10.34 4.29 -4.46
C LYS A 124 -8.91 4.81 -4.46
N ILE A 125 -7.93 3.91 -4.44
CA ILE A 125 -6.52 4.27 -4.63
C ILE A 125 -6.39 4.97 -5.99
N ALA A 126 -5.81 6.17 -5.97
CA ALA A 126 -5.69 7.01 -7.16
C ALA A 126 -4.74 6.40 -8.19
N GLN A 127 -4.93 6.79 -9.45
CA GLN A 127 -3.99 6.52 -10.54
C GLN A 127 -3.38 7.84 -11.04
N PRO A 128 -2.06 7.92 -11.26
CA PRO A 128 -1.06 6.91 -10.91
C PRO A 128 -1.03 6.65 -9.40
N GLN A 129 -0.67 5.41 -9.04
CA GLN A 129 -0.50 5.02 -7.65
C GLN A 129 0.59 5.88 -7.00
N THR A 130 0.25 6.54 -5.90
CA THR A 130 1.18 7.41 -5.18
C THR A 130 1.16 7.06 -3.69
N TYR A 131 2.36 6.93 -3.13
CA TYR A 131 2.59 6.57 -1.74
C TYR A 131 3.56 7.58 -1.12
N LEU A 132 3.27 8.01 0.10
CA LEU A 132 4.11 8.86 0.93
C LEU A 132 4.35 8.17 2.27
N GLN A 133 5.58 8.27 2.76
CA GLN A 133 5.99 7.90 4.10
C GLN A 133 6.49 9.15 4.81
N ILE A 134 5.97 9.40 6.01
CA ILE A 134 6.41 10.51 6.85
C ILE A 134 7.05 9.90 8.09
N HIS A 135 8.37 10.00 8.17
CA HIS A 135 9.18 9.48 9.26
C HIS A 135 9.45 10.60 10.27
N GLN A 136 9.01 10.40 11.50
CA GLN A 136 9.39 11.26 12.62
C GLN A 136 10.79 10.84 13.10
N LEU A 137 11.80 11.66 12.84
CA LEU A 137 13.19 11.38 13.23
C LEU A 137 13.47 11.80 14.68
N ASP A 138 12.90 12.94 15.08
CA ASP A 138 12.95 13.54 16.42
C ASP A 138 11.83 14.59 16.51
N GLN A 139 11.48 15.16 17.66
CA GLN A 139 10.33 16.07 17.87
C GLN A 139 10.16 17.13 16.76
N ASN A 140 11.27 17.74 16.32
CA ASN A 140 11.30 18.80 15.30
C ASN A 140 11.91 18.38 13.95
N LYS A 141 12.24 17.10 13.77
CA LYS A 141 12.86 16.59 12.55
C LYS A 141 11.99 15.53 11.90
N MET A 142 11.71 15.71 10.62
CA MET A 142 10.97 14.74 9.83
C MET A 142 11.63 14.51 8.48
N LYS A 143 11.53 13.28 8.02
CA LYS A 143 11.88 12.88 6.65
C LYS A 143 10.61 12.46 5.95
N ILE A 144 10.37 12.98 4.76
CA ILE A 144 9.25 12.58 3.91
C ILE A 144 9.84 11.89 2.69
N GLU A 145 9.42 10.66 2.47
CA GLU A 145 9.74 9.88 1.28
C GLU A 145 8.47 9.61 0.49
N GLY A 146 8.58 9.50 -0.82
CA GLY A 146 7.41 9.27 -1.63
C GLY A 146 7.72 8.80 -3.03
N TRP A 147 6.76 8.07 -3.58
CA TRP A 147 6.86 7.47 -4.90
C TRP A 147 5.54 7.64 -5.63
N MET A 148 5.58 8.30 -6.79
CA MET A 148 4.50 8.24 -7.77
C MET A 148 4.90 7.24 -8.85
N TYR A 149 4.32 6.04 -8.81
CA TYR A 149 4.68 4.94 -9.70
C TYR A 149 4.26 5.24 -11.15
N ARG A 150 5.09 4.82 -12.09
CA ARG A 150 4.92 5.01 -13.54
C ARG A 150 4.85 3.66 -14.26
N ASN A 151 5.15 3.67 -15.56
CA ASN A 151 5.22 2.48 -16.39
C ASN A 151 6.30 1.51 -15.84
N PRO A 152 5.93 0.29 -15.45
CA PRO A 152 6.88 -0.67 -14.88
C PRO A 152 7.88 -1.21 -15.91
N ASN A 153 7.63 -1.00 -17.20
CA ASN A 153 8.53 -1.43 -18.29
C ASN A 153 9.66 -0.44 -18.60
N ALA A 154 9.75 0.66 -17.87
CA ALA A 154 10.81 1.65 -18.05
C ALA A 154 12.12 1.21 -17.38
N SER A 155 13.20 1.96 -17.57
CA SER A 155 14.44 1.80 -16.80
C SER A 155 14.20 2.13 -15.32
N LEU A 156 15.05 1.61 -14.43
CA LEU A 156 14.90 1.69 -12.96
C LEU A 156 14.67 3.14 -12.48
N ASP A 157 15.43 4.09 -13.01
CA ASP A 157 15.35 5.54 -12.74
C ASP A 157 14.02 6.19 -13.19
N LYS A 158 13.24 5.52 -14.03
CA LYS A 158 11.98 6.01 -14.60
C LYS A 158 10.75 5.25 -14.12
N LEU A 159 10.91 4.29 -13.19
CA LEU A 159 9.79 3.52 -12.64
C LEU A 159 8.89 4.35 -11.72
N SER A 160 9.41 5.43 -11.16
CA SER A 160 8.63 6.36 -10.34
C SER A 160 9.19 7.78 -10.44
N PHE A 161 8.40 8.75 -9.99
CA PHE A 161 8.95 10.02 -9.55
C PHE A 161 9.15 9.96 -8.04
N ALA A 162 10.34 10.30 -7.57
CA ALA A 162 10.66 10.36 -6.16
C ALA A 162 10.21 11.68 -5.53
N PHE A 163 9.87 11.61 -4.25
CA PHE A 163 9.70 12.74 -3.36
C PHE A 163 10.63 12.51 -2.18
N LEU A 164 11.50 13.48 -1.91
CA LEU A 164 12.35 13.47 -0.73
C LEU A 164 12.32 14.85 -0.11
N ALA A 165 11.98 14.94 1.17
CA ALA A 165 12.05 16.21 1.90
C ALA A 165 12.57 15.97 3.32
N TYR A 166 13.37 16.92 3.81
CA TYR A 166 13.80 16.97 5.20
C TYR A 166 13.30 18.27 5.82
N LEU A 167 12.55 18.14 6.92
CA LEU A 167 12.04 19.26 7.68
C LEU A 167 12.76 19.30 9.02
N ASN A 168 13.29 20.47 9.37
CA ASN A 168 14.01 20.73 10.61
C ASN A 168 13.34 21.84 11.46
N ASN A 169 12.10 22.19 11.11
CA ASN A 169 11.36 23.30 11.70
C ASN A 169 10.08 22.81 12.39
N THR A 170 9.50 23.69 13.20
CA THR A 170 8.20 23.45 13.86
C THR A 170 7.03 23.47 12.87
N ASP A 171 7.13 24.24 11.79
CA ASP A 171 6.11 24.29 10.74
C ASP A 171 6.26 23.10 9.77
N LYS A 172 5.63 21.99 10.16
CA LYS A 172 5.56 20.73 9.42
C LYS A 172 4.72 20.80 8.15
N THR A 173 4.09 21.94 7.87
CA THR A 173 3.08 22.08 6.81
C THR A 173 3.68 22.60 5.50
N LYS A 174 4.84 23.26 5.55
CA LYS A 174 5.53 23.75 4.35
C LYS A 174 6.65 22.81 3.98
N VAL A 175 6.49 22.11 2.87
CA VAL A 175 7.40 21.06 2.44
C VAL A 175 8.00 21.43 1.09
N THR A 176 9.32 21.35 0.97
CA THR A 176 10.00 21.44 -0.33
C THR A 176 10.53 20.07 -0.68
N ASN A 177 10.20 19.58 -1.88
CA ASN A 177 10.79 18.37 -2.41
C ASN A 177 12.23 18.68 -2.85
N ASN A 178 13.22 18.08 -2.20
CA ASN A 178 14.64 18.30 -2.45
C ASN A 178 15.07 17.83 -3.84
N GLU A 179 14.38 16.86 -4.43
CA GLU A 179 14.70 16.34 -5.77
C GLU A 179 14.29 17.30 -6.88
N THR A 180 13.25 18.10 -6.64
CA THR A 180 12.67 18.96 -7.69
C THR A 180 12.71 20.43 -7.36
N THR A 181 12.76 20.83 -6.09
CA THR A 181 12.51 22.19 -5.56
C THR A 181 11.03 22.64 -5.62
N CYS A 182 10.12 21.74 -5.95
CA CYS A 182 8.68 22.00 -5.83
C CYS A 182 8.28 22.20 -4.37
N GLN A 183 7.47 23.22 -4.11
CA GLN A 183 6.97 23.56 -2.79
C GLN A 183 5.51 23.14 -2.64
N TYR A 184 5.21 22.63 -1.45
CA TYR A 184 3.94 22.03 -1.11
C TYR A 184 3.43 22.52 0.24
N GLN A 185 2.12 22.61 0.35
CA GLN A 185 1.40 22.77 1.60
C GLN A 185 0.80 21.42 1.99
N PHE A 186 1.21 20.89 3.13
CA PHE A 186 0.73 19.66 3.74
C PHE A 186 -0.27 20.03 4.84
N ASN A 187 -1.54 19.73 4.61
CA ASN A 187 -2.61 19.93 5.57
C ASN A 187 -2.99 18.58 6.20
N TYR A 188 -2.51 18.37 7.42
CA TYR A 188 -2.74 17.15 8.19
C TYR A 188 -4.12 17.22 8.85
N GLN A 189 -4.93 16.22 8.56
CA GLN A 189 -6.21 15.95 9.21
C GLN A 189 -6.12 14.57 9.86
N LYS A 190 -7.01 14.27 10.81
CA LYS A 190 -6.94 13.05 11.63
C LYS A 190 -6.59 11.79 10.84
N THR A 191 -7.31 11.51 9.75
CA THR A 191 -7.12 10.32 8.91
C THR A 191 -6.71 10.64 7.48
N LEU A 192 -6.52 11.92 7.16
CA LEU A 192 -6.27 12.40 5.81
C LEU A 192 -5.09 13.37 5.77
N LEU A 193 -4.35 13.35 4.69
CA LEU A 193 -3.37 14.38 4.36
C LEU A 193 -3.78 15.02 3.03
N VAL A 194 -4.01 16.32 3.03
CA VAL A 194 -4.29 17.08 1.81
C VAL A 194 -3.01 17.81 1.40
N VAL A 195 -2.50 17.50 0.21
CA VAL A 195 -1.28 18.08 -0.34
C VAL A 195 -1.65 19.01 -1.50
N THR A 196 -1.24 20.27 -1.42
CA THR A 196 -1.37 21.25 -2.52
C THR A 196 0.01 21.80 -2.90
N SER A 197 0.18 22.18 -4.16
CA SER A 197 1.42 22.82 -4.64
C SER A 197 1.29 24.32 -4.44
N THR A 198 2.31 24.97 -3.88
CA THR A 198 2.30 26.41 -3.61
C THR A 198 3.04 27.23 -4.66
N ASN A 199 3.94 26.60 -5.42
CA ASN A 199 4.66 27.24 -6.50
C ASN A 199 4.51 26.46 -7.82
N HIS A 200 4.92 27.13 -8.90
CA HIS A 200 5.12 26.52 -10.20
C HIS A 200 6.59 26.67 -10.56
N VAL A 201 7.28 25.55 -10.80
CA VAL A 201 8.69 25.54 -11.22
C VAL A 201 8.74 25.24 -12.73
N ALA A 202 9.39 26.10 -13.50
CA ALA A 202 9.48 25.93 -14.96
C ALA A 202 10.08 24.56 -15.32
N LYS A 203 9.48 23.87 -16.30
CA LYS A 203 9.84 22.51 -16.74
C LYS A 203 9.63 21.39 -15.70
N GLN A 204 8.99 21.67 -14.56
CA GLN A 204 8.65 20.65 -13.57
C GLN A 204 7.16 20.65 -13.24
N ASN A 205 6.56 19.46 -13.25
CA ASN A 205 5.16 19.33 -12.86
C ASN A 205 5.05 19.17 -11.33
N CYS A 206 4.94 20.28 -10.62
CA CYS A 206 4.76 20.27 -9.17
C CYS A 206 3.39 19.72 -8.72
N GLN A 207 2.46 19.46 -9.64
CA GLN A 207 1.15 18.86 -9.32
C GLN A 207 1.20 17.34 -9.13
N ARG A 208 2.33 16.66 -9.35
CA ARG A 208 2.43 15.19 -9.28
C ARG A 208 1.96 14.62 -7.94
N PHE A 209 2.35 15.25 -6.85
CA PHE A 209 2.05 14.80 -5.49
C PHE A 209 0.83 15.50 -4.87
N THR A 210 0.13 16.38 -5.58
CA THR A 210 -1.05 17.05 -5.03
C THR A 210 -2.26 16.13 -4.99
N GLY A 211 -3.10 16.28 -3.98
CA GLY A 211 -4.32 15.50 -3.81
C GLY A 211 -4.57 15.09 -2.36
N ILE A 212 -5.49 14.14 -2.18
CA ILE A 212 -5.92 13.65 -0.87
C ILE A 212 -5.29 12.27 -0.64
N TYR A 213 -4.69 12.11 0.52
CA TYR A 213 -4.08 10.88 0.97
C TYR A 213 -4.78 10.36 2.21
N ARG A 214 -4.89 9.05 2.33
CA ARG A 214 -5.44 8.38 3.50
C ARG A 214 -4.32 7.85 4.36
N LEU A 215 -4.38 8.13 5.66
CA LEU A 215 -3.50 7.55 6.67
C LEU A 215 -3.81 6.06 6.85
N TYR A 216 -2.75 5.27 6.97
CA TYR A 216 -2.79 3.90 7.45
C TYR A 216 -2.18 3.93 8.84
N ASP A 217 -3.01 3.64 9.84
CA ASP A 217 -2.72 3.54 11.26
C ASP A 217 -3.05 2.14 11.82
#